data_AF-A0A5C9BLG2-F1
#
_entry.id   AF-A0A5C9BLG2-F1
#
_cell.length_a   1.000
_cell.length_b   1.000
_cell.length_c   1.000
_cell.angle_alpha   90.00
_cell.angle_beta   90.00
_cell.angle_gamma   90.00
#
_symmetry.space_group_name_H-M   'P 1'
#
loop_
_entity.id
_entity.type
_entity.pdbx_description
1 polymer ?
#
loop_
_entity_poly.entity_id
_entity_poly.type
_entity_poly.pdbx_seq_one_letter_code
_entity_poly.pdbx_strand_id
1 'polypeptide(L)'
;MPVASINDKEFGQFQKLIYQLAGISLSPAKKALVGGRLAKRLAQYRLDSYGDYFKLLTDGHNPTELQMAVDLLTTNETYFFREPKHFDFLRGRVLAGHKPGSPFRVWSAACSSGEEPYSIAMVLADHLGDGPWEVVASDISTRVLEKARGGHYPMDRTDGISREHLSRYCLKGIGSQANTLLVEEKLRSRVKST
;
A
#
# COMPACT_ATOMS: atom_id res chain seq x y z
N MET A 1 -12.35 -28.55 8.99
CA MET A 1 -13.43 -28.64 7.99
C MET A 1 -12.85 -28.17 6.66
N PRO A 2 -12.99 -28.92 5.55
CA PRO A 2 -12.62 -28.41 4.24
C PRO A 2 -13.46 -27.17 3.95
N VAL A 3 -12.82 -26.06 3.59
CA VAL A 3 -13.53 -24.83 3.24
C VAL A 3 -14.33 -25.12 1.98
N ALA A 4 -15.64 -24.79 1.99
CA ALA A 4 -16.50 -24.93 0.82
C ALA A 4 -15.86 -24.21 -0.38
N SER A 5 -16.09 -24.68 -1.61
CA SER A 5 -15.66 -23.93 -2.80
C SER A 5 -16.65 -22.80 -3.07
N ILE A 6 -16.13 -21.61 -3.40
CA ILE A 6 -16.97 -20.48 -3.80
C ILE A 6 -17.76 -20.84 -5.07
N ASN A 7 -19.07 -20.61 -5.07
CA ASN A 7 -19.91 -20.82 -6.26
C ASN A 7 -20.01 -19.54 -7.12
N ASP A 8 -20.59 -19.62 -8.31
CA ASP A 8 -20.66 -18.47 -9.24
C ASP A 8 -21.55 -17.33 -8.73
N LYS A 9 -22.61 -17.66 -8.01
CA LYS A 9 -23.51 -16.66 -7.41
C LYS A 9 -22.77 -15.88 -6.31
N GLU A 10 -22.11 -16.59 -5.40
CA GLU A 10 -21.30 -15.98 -4.34
C GLU A 10 -20.16 -15.14 -4.93
N PHE A 11 -19.43 -15.69 -5.91
CA PHE A 11 -18.38 -14.95 -6.59
C PHE A 11 -18.91 -13.66 -7.24
N GLY A 12 -20.06 -13.72 -7.91
CA GLY A 12 -20.73 -12.56 -8.48
C GLY A 12 -21.10 -11.48 -7.45
N GLN A 13 -21.42 -11.88 -6.21
CA GLN A 13 -21.66 -10.94 -5.11
C GLN A 13 -20.37 -10.20 -4.72
N PHE A 14 -19.25 -10.92 -4.54
CA PHE A 14 -17.95 -10.29 -4.23
C PHE A 14 -17.43 -9.43 -5.39
N GLN A 15 -17.65 -9.83 -6.65
CA GLN A 15 -17.31 -9.01 -7.82
C GLN A 15 -18.03 -7.66 -7.76
N LYS A 16 -19.34 -7.66 -7.51
CA LYS A 16 -20.13 -6.43 -7.41
C LYS A 16 -19.70 -5.57 -6.23
N LEU A 17 -19.50 -6.18 -5.06
CA LEU A 17 -19.09 -5.47 -3.86
C LEU A 17 -17.73 -4.78 -4.05
N ILE A 18 -16.74 -5.48 -4.58
CA ILE A 18 -15.41 -4.91 -4.83
C ILE A 18 -15.44 -3.84 -5.92
N TYR A 19 -16.26 -4.02 -6.95
CA TYR A 19 -16.45 -2.97 -7.95
C TYR A 19 -17.08 -1.71 -7.34
N GLN A 20 -18.10 -1.86 -6.49
CA GLN A 20 -18.77 -0.73 -5.83
C GLN A 20 -17.86 0.01 -4.85
N LEU A 21 -17.03 -0.71 -4.09
CA LEU A 21 -16.17 -0.11 -3.06
C LEU A 21 -14.85 0.43 -3.62
N ALA A 22 -14.27 -0.23 -4.63
CA ALA A 22 -12.90 0.04 -5.07
C ALA A 22 -12.76 0.29 -6.58
N GLY A 23 -13.83 0.17 -7.37
CA GLY A 23 -13.78 0.25 -8.83
C GLY A 23 -13.04 -0.92 -9.51
N ILE A 24 -12.66 -1.95 -8.75
CA ILE A 24 -11.86 -3.07 -9.26
C ILE A 24 -12.77 -4.09 -9.96
N SER A 25 -12.52 -4.30 -11.25
CA SER A 25 -13.17 -5.36 -12.01
C SER A 25 -12.39 -6.67 -11.88
N LEU A 26 -13.03 -7.68 -11.28
CA LEU A 26 -12.48 -9.03 -11.16
C LEU A 26 -12.98 -9.89 -12.31
N SER A 27 -12.09 -10.47 -13.11
CA SER A 27 -12.48 -11.42 -14.17
C SER A 27 -12.89 -12.79 -13.59
N PRO A 28 -13.73 -13.57 -14.28
CA PRO A 28 -14.13 -14.91 -13.83
C PRO A 28 -12.95 -15.85 -13.52
N ALA A 29 -11.83 -15.71 -14.24
CA ALA A 29 -10.60 -16.47 -13.99
C ALA A 29 -10.02 -16.27 -12.58
N LYS A 30 -10.35 -15.16 -11.89
CA LYS A 30 -9.89 -14.87 -10.53
C LYS A 30 -10.74 -15.52 -9.43
N LYS A 31 -11.78 -16.29 -9.77
CA LYS A 31 -12.67 -16.94 -8.79
C LYS A 31 -11.94 -17.79 -7.74
N ALA A 32 -11.01 -18.64 -8.19
CA ALA A 32 -10.22 -19.46 -7.27
C ALA A 32 -9.34 -18.62 -6.33
N LEU A 33 -8.77 -17.52 -6.84
CA LEU A 33 -7.98 -16.59 -6.04
C LEU A 33 -8.84 -15.89 -4.98
N VAL A 34 -10.04 -15.41 -5.33
CA VAL A 34 -10.98 -14.81 -4.36
C VAL A 34 -11.32 -15.81 -3.26
N GLY A 35 -11.69 -17.04 -3.64
CA GLY A 35 -11.99 -18.11 -2.68
C GLY A 35 -10.82 -18.36 -1.73
N GLY A 36 -9.61 -18.52 -2.26
CA GLY A 36 -8.40 -18.78 -1.46
C GLY A 36 -8.03 -17.63 -0.52
N ARG A 37 -8.16 -16.37 -0.97
CA ARG A 37 -7.83 -15.20 -0.14
C ARG A 37 -8.81 -15.00 1.02
N LEU A 38 -10.10 -15.31 0.82
CA LEU A 38 -11.14 -15.17 1.85
C LEU A 38 -11.28 -16.40 2.76
N ALA A 39 -10.80 -17.58 2.34
CA ALA A 39 -10.97 -18.84 3.08
C ALA A 39 -10.56 -18.78 4.56
N LYS A 40 -9.45 -18.09 4.86
CA LYS A 40 -8.98 -17.90 6.24
C LYS A 40 -9.95 -17.07 7.10
N ARG A 41 -10.68 -16.13 6.48
CA ARG A 41 -11.69 -15.31 7.17
C ARG A 41 -12.93 -16.14 7.49
N LEU A 42 -13.41 -16.96 6.55
CA LEU A 42 -14.51 -17.91 6.81
C LEU A 42 -14.19 -18.82 8.00
N ALA A 43 -12.97 -19.36 8.04
CA ALA A 43 -12.51 -20.20 9.16
C ALA A 43 -12.47 -19.43 10.50
N GLN A 44 -12.01 -18.17 10.49
CA GLN A 44 -11.97 -17.32 11.68
C GLN A 44 -13.37 -17.08 12.26
N TYR A 45 -14.37 -16.85 11.40
CA TYR A 45 -15.76 -16.61 11.81
C TYR A 45 -16.59 -17.90 11.93
N ARG A 46 -15.98 -19.07 11.67
CA ARG A 46 -16.64 -20.38 11.69
C ARG A 46 -17.87 -20.45 10.78
N LEU A 47 -17.74 -19.89 9.58
CA LEU A 47 -18.80 -19.86 8.57
C LEU A 47 -18.64 -20.99 7.57
N ASP A 48 -19.77 -21.59 7.16
CA ASP A 48 -19.79 -22.75 6.26
C ASP A 48 -19.90 -22.37 4.77
N SER A 49 -20.23 -21.10 4.46
CA SER A 49 -20.38 -20.63 3.08
C SER A 49 -19.82 -19.21 2.86
N TYR A 50 -19.45 -18.91 1.61
CA TYR A 50 -19.06 -17.55 1.24
C TYR A 50 -20.27 -16.62 1.19
N GLY A 51 -21.47 -17.15 0.96
CA GLY A 51 -22.72 -16.39 1.08
C GLY A 51 -22.97 -15.87 2.49
N ASP A 52 -22.69 -16.66 3.53
CA ASP A 52 -22.84 -16.21 4.91
C ASP A 52 -21.77 -15.20 5.30
N TYR A 53 -20.54 -15.37 4.79
CA TYR A 53 -19.51 -14.35 4.92
C TYR A 53 -19.91 -13.06 4.22
N PHE A 54 -20.48 -13.13 3.01
CA PHE A 54 -20.98 -11.95 2.31
C PHE A 54 -22.04 -11.19 3.11
N LYS A 55 -23.01 -11.91 3.71
CA LYS A 55 -24.03 -11.28 4.57
C LYS A 55 -23.37 -10.53 5.73
N LEU A 56 -22.43 -11.16 6.42
CA LEU A 56 -21.67 -10.55 7.53
C LEU A 56 -20.92 -9.29 7.09
N LEU A 57 -20.39 -9.25 5.86
CA LEU A 57 -19.73 -8.04 5.34
C LEU A 57 -20.71 -6.90 5.05
N THR A 58 -21.94 -7.23 4.66
CA THR A 58 -22.94 -6.26 4.18
C THR A 58 -24.01 -5.86 5.19
N ASP A 59 -24.06 -6.50 6.35
CA ASP A 59 -25.04 -6.20 7.41
C ASP A 59 -24.77 -4.86 8.13
N GLY A 60 -23.59 -4.27 7.93
CA GLY A 60 -23.19 -2.99 8.51
C GLY A 60 -22.73 -3.07 9.96
N HIS A 61 -22.74 -4.25 10.59
CA HIS A 61 -22.34 -4.43 11.98
C HIS A 61 -20.82 -4.59 12.15
N ASN A 62 -20.10 -4.98 11.08
CA ASN A 62 -18.66 -5.23 11.14
C ASN A 62 -17.86 -4.49 10.05
N PRO A 63 -17.76 -3.15 10.10
CA PRO A 63 -17.09 -2.35 9.08
C PRO A 63 -15.59 -2.66 8.96
N THR A 64 -14.94 -3.09 10.05
CA THR A 64 -13.53 -3.51 10.03
C THR A 64 -13.32 -4.80 9.25
N GLU A 65 -14.27 -5.74 9.30
CA GLU A 65 -14.20 -6.97 8.51
C GLU A 65 -14.45 -6.71 7.03
N LEU A 66 -15.34 -5.77 6.69
CA LEU A 66 -15.51 -5.30 5.32
C LEU A 66 -14.20 -4.75 4.75
N GLN A 67 -13.51 -3.90 5.51
CA GLN A 67 -12.20 -3.38 5.11
C GLN A 67 -11.16 -4.49 4.95
N MET A 68 -11.13 -5.48 5.86
CA MET A 68 -10.24 -6.65 5.73
C MET A 68 -10.51 -7.44 4.45
N ALA A 69 -11.78 -7.62 4.07
CA ALA A 69 -12.13 -8.29 2.82
C ALA A 69 -11.63 -7.50 1.60
N VAL A 70 -11.80 -6.18 1.58
CA VAL A 70 -11.25 -5.30 0.53
C VAL A 70 -9.74 -5.46 0.44
N ASP A 71 -9.02 -5.37 1.57
CA ASP A 71 -7.55 -5.51 1.65
C ASP A 71 -7.02 -6.86 1.16
N LEU A 72 -7.81 -7.91 1.31
CA LEU A 72 -7.47 -9.24 0.80
C LEU A 72 -7.74 -9.33 -0.70
N LEU A 73 -8.75 -8.66 -1.22
CA LEU A 73 -9.13 -8.75 -2.63
C LEU A 73 -8.40 -7.76 -3.52
N THR A 74 -7.79 -6.71 -2.96
CA THR A 74 -6.86 -5.83 -3.68
C THR A 74 -5.48 -6.48 -3.87
N THR A 75 -4.73 -6.01 -4.87
CA THR A 75 -3.35 -6.46 -5.10
C THR A 75 -2.42 -5.31 -4.76
N ASN A 76 -1.64 -5.49 -3.69
CA ASN A 76 -0.76 -4.48 -3.11
C ASN A 76 0.70 -4.79 -3.47
N GLU A 77 1.02 -4.78 -4.76
CA GLU A 77 2.40 -4.97 -5.23
C GLU A 77 3.07 -3.60 -5.40
N THR A 78 4.01 -3.29 -4.50
CA THR A 78 4.78 -2.05 -4.51
C THR A 78 6.19 -2.33 -4.02
N TYR A 79 7.14 -1.54 -4.51
CA TYR A 79 8.55 -1.60 -4.11
C TYR A 79 9.20 -0.24 -4.38
N PHE A 80 10.29 0.02 -3.67
CA PHE A 80 10.99 1.30 -3.78
C PHE A 80 11.50 1.52 -5.20
N PHE A 81 11.40 2.77 -5.66
CA PHE A 81 11.82 3.21 -7.00
C PHE A 81 11.25 2.35 -8.15
N ARG A 82 10.00 1.87 -8.00
CA ARG A 82 9.27 1.22 -9.07
C ARG A 82 9.18 2.12 -10.30
N GLU A 83 9.54 1.59 -11.46
CA GLU A 83 9.59 2.35 -12.72
C GLU A 83 10.55 3.56 -12.64
N PRO A 84 11.88 3.32 -12.55
CA PRO A 84 12.89 4.35 -12.25
C PRO A 84 12.84 5.59 -13.17
N LYS A 85 12.40 5.42 -14.41
CA LYS A 85 12.24 6.50 -15.40
C LYS A 85 11.31 7.63 -14.92
N HIS A 86 10.32 7.34 -14.07
CA HIS A 86 9.46 8.38 -13.48
C HIS A 86 10.23 9.29 -12.53
N PHE A 87 11.13 8.72 -11.72
CA PHE A 87 11.98 9.49 -10.81
C PHE A 87 13.06 10.27 -11.57
N ASP A 88 13.57 9.73 -12.68
CA ASP A 88 14.47 10.46 -13.57
C ASP A 88 13.78 11.67 -14.20
N PHE A 89 12.53 11.51 -14.64
CA PHE A 89 11.72 12.60 -15.16
C PHE A 89 11.42 13.66 -14.09
N LEU A 90 11.02 13.23 -12.87
CA LEU A 90 10.79 14.13 -11.74
C LEU A 90 12.03 15.01 -11.49
N ARG A 91 13.21 14.40 -11.39
CA ARG A 91 14.48 15.10 -11.16
C ARG A 91 14.87 16.02 -12.32
N GLY A 92 14.93 15.47 -13.53
CA GLY A 92 15.51 16.16 -14.68
C GLY A 92 14.59 17.18 -15.37
N ARG A 93 13.28 17.09 -15.16
CA ARG A 93 12.31 17.97 -15.83
C ARG A 93 11.48 18.79 -14.86
N VAL A 94 10.89 18.16 -13.85
CA VAL A 94 9.95 18.84 -12.96
C VAL A 94 10.68 19.68 -11.93
N LEU A 95 11.66 19.10 -11.24
CA LEU A 95 12.40 19.79 -10.18
C LEU A 95 13.44 20.77 -10.72
N ALA A 96 14.00 20.53 -11.90
CA ALA A 96 14.99 21.42 -12.54
C ALA A 96 14.46 22.83 -12.80
N GLY A 97 13.15 22.98 -13.07
CA GLY A 97 12.49 24.27 -13.27
C GLY A 97 11.85 24.84 -12.00
N HIS A 98 11.92 24.14 -10.87
CA HIS A 98 11.24 24.56 -9.65
C HIS A 98 11.99 25.69 -8.95
N LYS A 99 11.27 26.75 -8.57
CA LYS A 99 11.88 27.91 -7.92
C LYS A 99 12.31 27.54 -6.49
N PRO A 100 13.59 27.77 -6.11
CA PRO A 100 14.04 27.55 -4.74
C PRO A 100 13.17 28.30 -3.72
N GLY A 101 12.81 27.63 -2.63
CA GLY A 101 11.99 28.18 -1.55
C GLY A 101 10.48 28.24 -1.84
N SER A 102 10.03 27.95 -3.06
CA SER A 102 8.58 27.83 -3.34
C SER A 102 8.04 26.47 -2.88
N PRO A 103 6.79 26.42 -2.34
CA PRO A 103 6.17 25.16 -1.95
C PRO A 103 6.11 24.14 -3.08
N PHE A 104 6.44 22.88 -2.80
CA PHE A 104 6.31 21.76 -3.74
C PHE A 104 5.51 20.62 -3.12
N ARG A 105 4.49 20.14 -3.81
CA ARG A 105 3.57 19.17 -3.23
C ARG A 105 3.27 18.07 -4.23
N VAL A 106 3.42 16.82 -3.79
CA VAL A 106 3.18 15.63 -4.61
C VAL A 106 2.07 14.80 -3.98
N TRP A 107 1.23 14.19 -4.81
CA TRP A 107 0.27 13.21 -4.36
C TRP A 107 0.61 11.83 -4.97
N SER A 108 0.94 10.87 -4.10
CA SER A 108 1.00 9.45 -4.43
C SER A 108 -0.37 8.84 -4.17
N ALA A 109 -1.13 8.63 -5.25
CA ALA A 109 -2.43 7.98 -5.22
C ALA A 109 -2.26 6.46 -5.32
N ALA A 110 -2.93 5.70 -4.45
CA ALA A 110 -2.73 4.26 -4.26
C ALA A 110 -1.30 3.91 -3.80
N CYS A 111 -0.86 4.56 -2.71
CA CYS A 111 0.52 4.47 -2.22
C CYS A 111 0.90 3.10 -1.62
N SER A 112 -0.07 2.22 -1.41
CA SER A 112 0.08 0.90 -0.83
C SER A 112 0.88 0.94 0.49
N SER A 113 1.91 0.12 0.67
CA SER A 113 2.72 0.09 1.90
C SER A 113 3.74 1.24 2.04
N GLY A 114 3.70 2.24 1.16
CA GLY A 114 4.45 3.50 1.31
C GLY A 114 5.79 3.56 0.58
N GLU A 115 6.20 2.50 -0.12
CA GLU A 115 7.48 2.49 -0.85
C GLU A 115 7.57 3.61 -1.91
N GLU A 116 6.50 3.88 -2.66
CA GLU A 116 6.45 4.97 -3.65
C GLU A 116 6.57 6.37 -3.02
N PRO A 117 5.71 6.78 -2.05
CA PRO A 117 5.83 8.12 -1.49
C PRO A 117 7.16 8.36 -0.79
N TYR A 118 7.79 7.32 -0.21
CA TYR A 118 9.16 7.46 0.31
C TYR A 118 10.22 7.59 -0.78
N SER A 119 10.07 6.88 -1.91
CA SER A 119 10.95 7.05 -3.07
C SER A 119 10.88 8.49 -3.61
N ILE A 120 9.65 9.03 -3.71
CA ILE A 120 9.43 10.44 -4.08
C ILE A 120 10.10 11.36 -3.04
N ALA A 121 9.87 11.13 -1.75
CA ALA A 121 10.40 11.98 -0.69
C ALA A 121 11.94 11.99 -0.67
N MET A 122 12.61 10.86 -0.91
CA MET A 122 14.07 10.79 -1.06
C MET A 122 14.56 11.64 -2.23
N VAL A 123 13.85 11.60 -3.37
CA VAL A 123 14.17 12.43 -4.54
C VAL A 123 14.00 13.92 -4.24
N LEU A 124 12.89 14.29 -3.59
CA LEU A 124 12.64 15.68 -3.18
C LEU A 124 13.69 16.17 -2.19
N ALA A 125 14.07 15.35 -1.22
CA ALA A 125 15.10 15.69 -0.24
C ALA A 125 16.47 15.92 -0.89
N ASP A 126 16.86 15.11 -1.89
CA ASP A 126 18.13 15.31 -2.63
C ASP A 126 18.14 16.62 -3.43
N HIS A 127 17.00 17.04 -4.00
CA HIS A 127 16.96 18.14 -4.98
C HIS A 127 16.52 19.48 -4.37
N LEU A 128 15.59 19.43 -3.41
CA LEU A 128 14.99 20.60 -2.78
C LEU A 128 15.53 20.84 -1.36
N GLY A 129 16.30 19.90 -0.81
CA GLY A 129 16.84 19.98 0.55
C GLY A 129 15.73 20.19 1.58
N ASP A 130 15.96 21.16 2.48
CA ASP A 130 15.00 21.52 3.53
C ASP A 130 13.86 22.43 3.06
N GLY A 131 13.77 22.71 1.75
CA GLY A 131 12.71 23.53 1.17
C GLY A 131 11.30 23.07 1.56
N PRO A 132 10.29 23.94 1.39
CA PRO A 132 8.92 23.64 1.77
C PRO A 132 8.32 22.62 0.80
N TRP A 133 8.46 21.33 1.09
CA TRP A 133 7.84 20.28 0.30
C TRP A 133 7.16 19.23 1.16
N GLU A 134 6.11 18.64 0.61
CA GLU A 134 5.36 17.55 1.24
C GLU A 134 4.89 16.51 0.20
N VAL A 135 4.75 15.27 0.65
CA VAL A 135 4.14 14.18 -0.11
C VAL A 135 2.85 13.79 0.60
N VAL A 136 1.73 13.89 -0.10
CA VAL A 136 0.46 13.31 0.33
C VAL A 136 0.38 11.91 -0.25
N ALA A 137 0.03 10.92 0.57
CA ALA A 137 -0.07 9.54 0.17
C ALA A 137 -1.45 9.02 0.58
N SER A 138 -2.17 8.36 -0.32
CA SER A 138 -3.49 7.82 0.00
C SER A 138 -3.68 6.43 -0.59
N ASP A 139 -4.37 5.55 0.13
CA ASP A 139 -4.72 4.21 -0.32
C ASP A 139 -6.09 3.80 0.22
N ILE A 140 -6.79 2.92 -0.49
CA ILE A 140 -8.05 2.36 -0.02
C ILE A 140 -7.84 1.37 1.14
N SER A 141 -6.65 0.78 1.24
CA SER A 141 -6.34 -0.21 2.26
C SER A 141 -5.75 0.45 3.50
N THR A 142 -6.53 0.47 4.59
CA THR A 142 -6.06 1.03 5.87
C THR A 142 -4.87 0.25 6.43
N ARG A 143 -4.82 -1.07 6.21
CA ARG A 143 -3.71 -1.92 6.66
C ARG A 143 -2.37 -1.56 6.03
N VAL A 144 -2.35 -1.19 4.74
CA VAL A 144 -1.08 -0.79 4.09
C VAL A 144 -0.72 0.65 4.44
N LEU A 145 -1.70 1.53 4.68
CA LEU A 145 -1.46 2.87 5.21
C LEU A 145 -0.77 2.84 6.58
N GLU A 146 -1.13 1.90 7.47
CA GLU A 146 -0.42 1.74 8.75
C GLU A 146 1.06 1.38 8.54
N LYS A 147 1.36 0.55 7.54
CA LYS A 147 2.76 0.24 7.18
C LYS A 147 3.47 1.46 6.61
N ALA A 148 2.80 2.23 5.74
CA ALA A 148 3.33 3.45 5.17
C ALA A 148 3.66 4.48 6.26
N ARG A 149 2.76 4.68 7.24
CA ARG A 149 2.98 5.55 8.41
C ARG A 149 4.15 5.08 9.26
N GLY A 150 4.27 3.76 9.46
CA GLY A 150 5.39 3.18 10.19
C GLY A 150 6.73 3.44 9.51
N GLY A 151 6.78 3.36 8.18
CA GLY A 151 8.03 3.50 7.40
C GLY A 151 9.07 2.43 7.75
N HIS A 152 8.61 1.29 8.26
CA HIS A 152 9.45 0.17 8.70
C HIS A 152 9.28 -1.00 7.73
N TYR A 153 10.39 -1.46 7.17
CA TYR A 153 10.42 -2.43 6.08
C TYR A 153 11.43 -3.54 6.36
N PRO A 154 11.19 -4.77 5.90
CA PRO A 154 12.23 -5.79 5.84
C PRO A 154 13.36 -5.34 4.90
N MET A 155 14.60 -5.73 5.20
CA MET A 155 15.76 -5.36 4.37
C MET A 155 15.68 -5.91 2.93
N ASP A 156 14.99 -7.02 2.70
CA ASP A 156 14.80 -7.60 1.35
C ASP A 156 13.91 -6.74 0.43
N ARG A 157 13.18 -5.75 0.97
CA ARG A 157 12.40 -4.79 0.18
C ARG A 157 13.21 -3.60 -0.32
N THR A 158 14.51 -3.56 -0.01
CA THR A 158 15.35 -2.38 -0.26
C THR A 158 16.11 -2.43 -1.58
N ASP A 159 15.93 -3.48 -2.39
CA ASP A 159 16.67 -3.70 -3.64
C ASP A 159 16.57 -2.54 -4.64
N GLY A 160 15.47 -1.79 -4.62
CA GLY A 160 15.29 -0.60 -5.47
C GLY A 160 15.95 0.68 -4.95
N ILE A 161 16.43 0.70 -3.70
CA ILE A 161 17.01 1.88 -3.07
C ILE A 161 18.52 1.91 -3.32
N SER A 162 19.02 3.06 -3.79
CA SER A 162 20.47 3.24 -3.94
C SER A 162 21.19 3.18 -2.58
N ARG A 163 22.47 2.77 -2.57
CA ARG A 163 23.28 2.76 -1.32
C ARG A 163 23.39 4.15 -0.69
N GLU A 164 23.42 5.18 -1.54
CA GLU A 164 23.49 6.57 -1.11
C GLU A 164 22.21 6.98 -0.38
N HIS A 165 21.04 6.65 -0.94
CA HIS A 165 19.75 6.85 -0.27
C HIS A 165 19.63 6.06 1.02
N LEU A 166 20.01 4.77 1.03
CA LEU A 166 20.01 3.95 2.23
C LEU A 166 20.84 4.60 3.35
N SER A 167 22.03 5.12 3.01
CA SER A 167 22.90 5.75 4.00
C SER A 167 22.38 7.11 4.49
N ARG A 168 21.67 7.87 3.65
CA ARG A 168 21.22 9.23 3.98
C ARG A 168 19.86 9.31 4.65
N TYR A 169 19.01 8.30 4.42
CA TYR A 169 17.57 8.41 4.65
C TYR A 169 16.97 7.24 5.42
N CYS A 170 17.79 6.26 5.78
CA CYS A 170 17.31 5.06 6.45
C CYS A 170 18.23 4.62 7.57
N LEU A 171 17.63 4.03 8.61
CA LEU A 171 18.30 3.42 9.73
C LEU A 171 18.24 1.90 9.59
N LYS A 172 19.39 1.24 9.73
CA LYS A 172 19.47 -0.23 9.74
C LYS A 172 19.12 -0.75 11.14
N GLY A 173 18.16 -1.68 11.19
CA GLY A 173 17.78 -2.32 12.44
C GLY A 173 18.88 -3.21 13.02
N ILE A 174 19.02 -3.17 14.34
CA ILE A 174 19.99 -3.96 15.13
C ILE A 174 19.27 -4.72 16.25
N GLY A 175 19.91 -5.74 16.83
CA GLY A 175 19.35 -6.51 17.94
C GLY A 175 18.00 -7.14 17.58
N SER A 176 16.95 -6.82 18.35
CA SER A 176 15.58 -7.29 18.09
C SER A 176 14.97 -6.79 16.77
N GLN A 177 15.57 -5.77 16.15
CA GLN A 177 15.16 -5.22 14.86
C GLN A 177 16.10 -5.65 13.71
N ALA A 178 16.97 -6.66 13.92
CA ALA A 178 17.85 -7.15 12.86
C ALA A 178 17.07 -7.51 11.57
N ASN A 179 17.70 -7.30 10.41
CA ASN A 179 17.12 -7.50 9.07
C ASN A 179 15.94 -6.57 8.73
N THR A 180 15.83 -5.44 9.40
CA THR A 180 14.83 -4.41 9.08
C THR A 180 15.49 -3.06 8.76
N LEU A 181 14.70 -2.20 8.14
CA LEU A 181 15.03 -0.84 7.75
C LEU A 181 13.94 0.09 8.31
N LEU A 182 14.32 1.23 8.86
CA LEU A 182 13.40 2.29 9.24
C LEU A 182 13.72 3.55 8.43
N VAL A 183 12.74 4.11 7.74
CA VAL A 183 12.89 5.43 7.10
C VAL A 183 13.02 6.50 8.18
N GLU A 184 14.00 7.39 8.03
CA GLU A 184 14.28 8.42 9.02
C GLU A 184 13.10 9.39 9.24
N GLU A 185 12.94 9.86 10.48
CA GLU A 185 11.86 10.75 10.87
C GLU A 185 11.78 12.04 10.04
N LYS A 186 12.94 12.59 9.63
CA LYS A 186 13.02 13.78 8.78
C LYS A 186 12.30 13.63 7.43
N LEU A 187 12.20 12.39 6.94
CA LEU A 187 11.46 12.06 5.72
C LEU A 187 10.02 11.68 6.05
N ARG A 188 9.80 10.84 7.07
CA ARG A 188 8.44 10.40 7.46
C ARG A 188 7.52 11.55 7.82
N SER A 189 8.03 12.56 8.54
CA SER A 189 7.27 13.77 8.89
C SER A 189 6.81 14.59 7.68
N ARG A 190 7.41 14.39 6.49
CA ARG A 190 7.04 15.05 5.23
C ARG A 190 6.11 14.20 4.35
N VAL A 191 5.81 12.96 4.75
CA VAL A 191 4.88 12.05 4.06
C VAL A 191 3.59 11.91 4.86
N LYS A 192 2.51 12.52 4.38
CA LYS A 192 1.18 12.49 5.01
C LYS A 192 0.34 11.37 4.41
N SER A 193 0.25 10.24 5.12
CA SER A 193 -0.57 9.09 4.71
C SER A 193 -1.99 9.20 5.24
N THR A 194 -2.97 9.38 4.35
CA THR A 194 -4.40 9.56 4.65
C THR A 194 -5.27 8.46 4.07
#